data_AF-A0A840R2I0-F1
#
_entry.id   AF-A0A840R2I0-F1
#
_cell.length_a   1.000
_cell.length_b   1.000
_cell.length_c   1.000
_cell.angle_alpha   90.00
_cell.angle_beta   90.00
_cell.angle_gamma   90.00
#
_symmetry.space_group_name_H-M   'P 1'
#
loop_
_entity.id
_entity.type
_entity.pdbx_description
1 polymer ?
#
loop_
_entity_poly.entity_id
_entity_poly.type
_entity_poly.pdbx_seq_one_letter_code
_entity_poly.pdbx_strand_id
1 'polypeptide(L)'
;MASLCLTVADTALSLNINDSDDLLKQCLTAALPVARSCRNGNCGRCDCQLESGTVVLRNGKVITAPATIALCISHARSDLRIAKMPLNSIAQHWRCEGLNLRQLQLPAGRQSPPQRGDMVALLLPNSVLINSVVAVAGRIITLQDPCPDIEQHKDKRRSIGLLNIDREHHGDFALWRHGNSNDHTRLLWCGINQATGLAAQAAYRHASHRDGYQLRKLNS
;
A
#
# COMPACT_ATOMS: atom_id res chain seq x y z
N MET A 1 -0.99 -1.52 31.40
CA MET A 1 -1.33 -2.11 30.09
C MET A 1 -1.87 -3.49 30.35
N ALA A 2 -3.13 -3.74 30.00
CA ALA A 2 -3.65 -5.10 30.04
C ALA A 2 -3.06 -5.90 28.88
N SER A 3 -2.49 -7.07 29.17
CA SER A 3 -2.11 -8.02 28.12
C SER A 3 -3.37 -8.75 27.70
N LEU A 4 -3.74 -8.58 26.43
CA LEU A 4 -4.88 -9.20 25.78
C LEU A 4 -4.39 -10.12 24.66
N CYS A 5 -5.25 -10.97 24.14
CA CYS A 5 -4.93 -11.91 23.08
C CYS A 5 -5.79 -11.67 21.83
N LEU A 6 -5.17 -11.64 20.65
CA LEU A 6 -5.86 -11.70 19.35
C LEU A 6 -5.62 -13.06 18.71
N THR A 7 -6.70 -13.78 18.43
CA THR A 7 -6.68 -15.06 17.71
C THR A 7 -7.38 -14.95 16.36
N VAL A 8 -6.97 -15.79 15.40
CA VAL A 8 -7.62 -15.90 14.10
C VAL A 8 -8.24 -17.28 13.95
N ALA A 9 -9.52 -17.33 13.62
CA ALA A 9 -10.26 -18.57 13.42
C ALA A 9 -9.54 -19.49 12.44
N ASP A 10 -9.59 -20.79 12.75
CA ASP A 10 -9.01 -21.87 11.93
C ASP A 10 -7.51 -21.73 11.62
N THR A 11 -6.78 -20.99 12.46
CA THR A 11 -5.32 -20.88 12.39
C THR A 11 -4.69 -21.06 13.78
N ALA A 12 -3.39 -21.36 13.80
CA ALA A 12 -2.60 -21.34 15.03
C ALA A 12 -2.12 -19.92 15.43
N LEU A 13 -2.56 -18.88 14.72
CA LEU A 13 -2.10 -17.51 14.97
C LEU A 13 -2.72 -16.96 16.26
N SER A 14 -1.85 -16.65 17.21
CA SER A 14 -2.17 -15.98 18.47
C SER A 14 -1.17 -14.85 18.69
N LEU A 15 -1.68 -13.65 18.93
CA LEU A 15 -0.88 -12.43 19.10
C LEU A 15 -1.17 -11.80 20.46
N ASN A 16 -0.13 -11.57 21.25
CA ASN A 16 -0.23 -10.72 22.43
C ASN A 16 -0.42 -9.27 22.00
N ILE A 17 -1.53 -8.68 22.44
CA ILE A 17 -1.94 -7.31 22.13
C ILE A 17 -2.18 -6.52 23.41
N ASN A 18 -2.30 -5.20 23.28
CA ASN A 18 -2.61 -4.25 24.33
C ASN A 18 -3.82 -3.37 23.95
N ASP A 19 -4.28 -2.60 24.92
CA ASP A 19 -5.45 -1.72 24.83
C ASP A 19 -5.14 -0.29 24.34
N SER A 20 -3.85 0.06 24.23
CA SER A 20 -3.37 1.41 23.91
C SER A 20 -3.19 1.64 22.41
N ASP A 21 -2.62 0.69 21.69
CA ASP A 21 -2.36 0.79 20.25
C ASP A 21 -3.54 0.25 19.43
N ASP A 22 -3.74 0.76 18.22
CA ASP A 22 -4.71 0.17 17.30
C ASP A 22 -4.25 -1.20 16.80
N LEU A 23 -5.19 -2.08 16.50
CA LEU A 23 -4.90 -3.46 16.11
C LEU A 23 -4.03 -3.55 14.85
N LEU A 24 -4.15 -2.61 13.90
CA LEU A 24 -3.29 -2.62 12.71
C LEU A 24 -1.83 -2.42 13.12
N LYS A 25 -1.52 -1.39 13.93
CA LYS A 25 -0.17 -1.12 14.40
C LYS A 25 0.43 -2.33 15.12
N GLN A 26 -0.35 -3.00 15.96
CA GLN A 26 0.09 -4.18 16.70
C GLN A 26 0.38 -5.37 15.78
N CYS A 27 -0.50 -5.65 14.80
CA CYS A 27 -0.24 -6.69 13.79
C CYS A 27 1.02 -6.39 12.96
N LEU A 28 1.24 -5.13 12.57
CA LEU A 28 2.44 -4.74 11.82
C LEU A 28 3.72 -4.88 12.64
N THR A 29 3.67 -4.55 13.93
CA THR A 29 4.80 -4.73 14.86
C THR A 29 5.15 -6.21 15.01
N ALA A 30 4.15 -7.09 14.93
CA ALA A 30 4.33 -8.54 14.90
C ALA A 30 4.76 -9.10 13.53
N ALA A 31 5.18 -8.23 12.60
CA ALA A 31 5.58 -8.58 11.24
C ALA A 31 4.49 -9.30 10.41
N LEU A 32 3.22 -9.16 10.79
CA LEU A 32 2.13 -9.69 9.97
C LEU A 32 1.92 -8.79 8.75
N PRO A 33 1.83 -9.35 7.53
CA PRO A 33 1.65 -8.57 6.33
C PRO A 33 0.17 -8.17 6.19
N VAL A 34 -0.36 -7.36 7.10
CA VAL A 34 -1.77 -6.93 7.09
C VAL A 34 -2.00 -5.83 6.04
N ALA A 35 -3.10 -5.97 5.31
CA ALA A 35 -3.59 -5.03 4.31
C ALA A 35 -3.90 -3.68 4.96
N ARG A 36 -3.44 -2.62 4.31
CA ARG A 36 -3.57 -1.25 4.80
C ARG A 36 -3.56 -0.26 3.65
N SER A 37 -4.21 0.87 3.85
CA SER A 37 -4.13 2.05 2.96
C SER A 37 -4.47 3.29 3.76
N CYS A 38 -5.74 3.45 4.17
CA CYS A 38 -6.20 4.75 4.65
C CYS A 38 -5.81 5.13 6.07
N ARG A 39 -5.64 4.13 6.95
CA ARG A 39 -5.40 4.26 8.40
C ARG A 39 -6.39 5.17 9.15
N ASN A 40 -7.59 5.36 8.59
CA ASN A 40 -8.65 6.18 9.15
C ASN A 40 -10.04 5.51 9.11
N GLY A 41 -10.10 4.20 8.78
CA GLY A 41 -11.33 3.41 8.75
C GLY A 41 -12.17 3.52 7.49
N ASN A 42 -11.76 4.31 6.48
CA ASN A 42 -12.64 4.60 5.33
C ASN A 42 -12.42 3.71 4.09
N CYS A 43 -11.27 3.03 3.94
CA CYS A 43 -10.97 2.27 2.72
C CYS A 43 -11.37 0.79 2.77
N GLY A 44 -11.83 0.27 3.91
CA GLY A 44 -12.24 -1.12 4.08
C GLY A 44 -11.14 -2.20 3.99
N ARG A 45 -9.92 -1.86 3.56
CA ARG A 45 -8.84 -2.83 3.35
C ARG A 45 -8.42 -3.65 4.57
N CYS A 46 -8.40 -3.01 5.73
CA CYS A 46 -8.04 -3.67 6.98
C CYS A 46 -9.28 -4.16 7.73
N ASP A 47 -10.39 -4.34 7.04
CA ASP A 47 -11.62 -4.81 7.67
C ASP A 47 -11.54 -6.31 7.90
N CYS A 48 -12.05 -6.74 9.04
CA CYS A 48 -12.20 -8.15 9.37
C CYS A 48 -13.50 -8.37 10.15
N GLN A 49 -14.00 -9.60 10.12
CA GLN A 49 -15.11 -10.00 10.98
C GLN A 49 -14.58 -10.33 12.38
N LEU A 50 -15.07 -9.61 13.38
CA LEU A 50 -14.89 -9.89 14.80
C LEU A 50 -15.94 -10.93 15.21
N GLU A 51 -15.47 -12.11 15.61
CA GLU A 51 -16.30 -13.23 16.06
C GLU A 51 -16.53 -13.22 17.58
N SER A 52 -15.53 -12.77 18.34
CA SER A 52 -15.65 -12.60 19.80
C SER A 52 -14.82 -11.42 20.30
N GLY A 53 -15.22 -10.89 21.46
CA GLY A 53 -14.53 -9.81 22.14
C GLY A 53 -15.13 -8.42 21.88
N THR A 54 -14.45 -7.41 22.40
CA THR A 54 -14.89 -6.01 22.38
C THR A 54 -13.73 -5.09 22.00
N VAL A 55 -14.03 -4.15 21.12
CA VAL A 55 -13.11 -3.08 20.73
C VAL A 55 -13.74 -1.71 21.00
N VAL A 56 -12.88 -0.71 21.15
CA VAL A 56 -13.25 0.70 21.11
C VAL A 56 -12.61 1.30 19.87
N LEU A 57 -13.45 1.89 19.02
CA LEU A 57 -12.96 2.63 17.87
C LEU A 57 -12.27 3.92 18.30
N ARG A 58 -11.40 4.48 17.45
CA ARG A 58 -10.68 5.74 17.68
C ARG A 58 -11.61 6.91 18.06
N ASN A 59 -12.86 6.90 17.59
CA ASN A 59 -13.88 7.90 17.91
C ASN A 59 -14.64 7.62 19.23
N GLY A 60 -14.20 6.65 20.04
CA GLY A 60 -14.82 6.27 21.30
C GLY A 60 -15.97 5.27 21.19
N LYS A 61 -16.45 4.94 19.99
CA LYS A 61 -17.55 3.98 19.81
C LYS A 61 -17.12 2.58 20.25
N VAL A 62 -17.87 1.99 21.19
CA VAL A 62 -17.70 0.60 21.61
C VAL A 62 -18.38 -0.32 20.59
N ILE A 63 -17.69 -1.39 20.18
CA ILE A 63 -18.22 -2.46 19.33
C ILE A 63 -17.94 -3.79 20.01
N THR A 64 -18.99 -4.59 20.18
CA THR A 64 -18.91 -5.98 20.67
C THR A 64 -19.28 -6.91 19.53
N ALA A 65 -18.62 -8.07 19.46
CA ALA A 65 -18.92 -9.09 18.47
C ALA A 65 -20.38 -9.57 18.51
N PRO A 66 -20.94 -10.06 17.39
CA PRO A 66 -20.34 -10.15 16.07
C PRO A 66 -20.40 -8.82 15.31
N ALA A 67 -19.30 -8.39 14.68
CA ALA A 67 -19.26 -7.14 13.93
C ALA A 67 -18.12 -7.11 12.90
N THR A 68 -18.27 -6.32 11.84
CA THR A 68 -17.13 -5.92 11.00
C THR A 68 -16.41 -4.75 11.65
N ILE A 69 -15.09 -4.86 11.80
CA ILE A 69 -14.24 -3.81 12.37
C ILE A 69 -13.08 -3.50 11.42
N ALA A 70 -12.63 -2.25 11.42
CA ALA A 70 -11.42 -1.84 10.73
C ALA A 70 -10.24 -1.83 11.72
N LEU A 71 -9.23 -2.68 11.49
CA LEU A 71 -8.10 -2.85 12.43
C LEU A 71 -7.38 -1.52 12.74
N CYS A 72 -7.27 -0.61 11.75
CA CYS A 72 -6.53 0.65 11.88
C CYS A 72 -7.14 1.71 12.80
N ILE A 73 -8.38 1.51 13.25
CA ILE A 73 -9.06 2.42 14.17
C ILE A 73 -9.62 1.67 15.39
N SER A 74 -9.37 0.37 15.52
CA SER A 74 -9.93 -0.44 16.60
C SER A 74 -8.87 -0.69 17.68
N HIS A 75 -9.22 -0.44 18.94
CA HIS A 75 -8.39 -0.74 20.11
C HIS A 75 -9.06 -1.84 20.94
N ALA A 76 -8.30 -2.85 21.37
CA ALA A 76 -8.87 -3.96 22.13
C ALA A 76 -9.30 -3.54 23.54
N ARG A 77 -10.39 -4.15 24.03
CA ARG A 77 -10.86 -4.04 25.43
C ARG A 77 -11.06 -5.39 26.10
N SER A 78 -10.98 -6.47 25.34
CA SER A 78 -10.95 -7.85 25.80
C SER A 78 -10.16 -8.69 24.79
N ASP A 79 -9.99 -9.98 25.09
CA ASP A 79 -9.47 -10.93 24.11
C ASP A 79 -10.38 -10.99 22.89
N LEU A 80 -9.76 -11.03 21.71
CA LEU A 80 -10.42 -10.93 20.43
C LEU A 80 -10.24 -12.22 19.64
N ARG A 81 -11.29 -12.61 18.92
CA ARG A 81 -11.23 -13.60 17.85
C ARG A 81 -11.76 -12.98 16.57
N ILE A 82 -10.98 -13.06 15.49
CA ILE A 82 -11.41 -12.63 14.15
C ILE A 82 -11.51 -13.82 13.21
N ALA A 83 -12.43 -13.76 12.26
CA ALA A 83 -12.65 -14.86 11.30
C ALA A 83 -11.46 -15.07 10.37
N LYS A 84 -10.82 -13.98 9.94
CA LYS A 84 -9.67 -14.02 9.02
C LYS A 84 -8.82 -12.77 9.17
N MET A 85 -7.50 -12.95 9.11
CA MET A 85 -6.57 -11.83 9.02
C MET A 85 -6.66 -11.18 7.62
N PRO A 86 -6.87 -9.85 7.51
CA PRO A 86 -6.89 -9.17 6.23
C PRO A 86 -5.45 -8.98 5.75
N LEU A 87 -4.85 -10.02 5.17
CA LEU A 87 -3.48 -9.98 4.68
C LEU A 87 -3.37 -9.14 3.41
N ASN A 88 -2.29 -8.38 3.30
CA ASN A 88 -1.89 -7.66 2.11
C ASN A 88 -1.50 -8.69 1.05
N SER A 89 -2.02 -8.54 -0.16
CA SER A 89 -1.34 -9.13 -1.31
C SER A 89 0.03 -8.47 -1.44
N ILE A 90 1.06 -9.24 -1.79
CA ILE A 90 2.41 -8.75 -2.12
C ILE A 90 2.27 -7.46 -2.94
N ALA A 91 3.05 -6.41 -2.62
CA ALA A 91 2.99 -5.11 -3.28
C ALA A 91 2.85 -5.29 -4.79
N GLN A 92 1.63 -5.05 -5.29
CA GLN A 92 1.31 -5.38 -6.67
C GLN A 92 1.83 -4.25 -7.55
N HIS A 93 2.61 -4.66 -8.54
CA HIS A 93 3.13 -3.79 -9.58
C HIS A 93 2.46 -4.17 -10.90
N TRP A 94 1.97 -3.16 -11.61
CA TRP A 94 1.39 -3.32 -12.94
C TRP A 94 2.11 -2.45 -13.95
N ARG A 95 2.16 -2.90 -15.21
CA ARG A 95 2.63 -2.11 -16.34
C ARG A 95 1.44 -1.60 -17.12
N CYS A 96 1.05 -0.37 -16.84
CA CYS A 96 -0.14 0.24 -17.39
C CYS A 96 0.13 1.00 -18.68
N GLU A 97 -0.91 1.17 -19.49
CA GLU A 97 -0.95 2.12 -20.60
C GLU A 97 -1.71 3.38 -20.20
N GLY A 98 -1.25 4.53 -20.66
CA GLY A 98 -1.93 5.81 -20.45
C GLY A 98 -3.10 6.01 -21.41
N LEU A 99 -4.31 6.27 -20.89
CA LEU A 99 -5.48 6.53 -21.72
C LEU A 99 -5.74 8.03 -21.90
N ASN A 100 -5.70 8.78 -20.79
CA ASN A 100 -5.82 10.24 -20.70
C ASN A 100 -5.20 10.72 -19.38
N LEU A 101 -5.29 12.03 -19.11
CA LEU A 101 -4.74 12.66 -17.89
C LEU A 101 -5.11 11.98 -16.57
N ARG A 102 -6.20 11.22 -16.47
CA ARG A 102 -6.64 10.59 -15.22
C ARG A 102 -6.77 9.08 -15.28
N GLN A 103 -6.57 8.47 -16.44
CA GLN A 103 -6.91 7.06 -16.64
C GLN A 103 -5.74 6.25 -17.15
N LEU A 104 -5.57 5.10 -16.49
CA LEU A 104 -4.61 4.07 -16.83
C LEU A 104 -5.36 2.79 -17.20
N GLN A 105 -4.81 2.04 -18.16
CA GLN A 105 -5.29 0.71 -18.49
C GLN A 105 -4.30 -0.34 -18.00
N LEU A 106 -4.77 -1.25 -17.16
CA LEU A 106 -4.03 -2.45 -16.77
C LEU A 106 -3.77 -3.35 -17.99
N PRO A 107 -2.68 -4.14 -17.99
CA PRO A 107 -2.41 -5.08 -19.08
C PRO A 107 -3.47 -6.20 -19.10
N ALA A 108 -3.53 -6.93 -20.21
CA ALA A 108 -4.45 -8.06 -20.34
C ALA A 108 -4.02 -9.23 -19.44
N GLY A 109 -5.00 -10.04 -18.99
CA GLY A 109 -4.76 -11.25 -18.20
C GLY A 109 -5.43 -11.22 -16.83
N ARG A 110 -5.29 -12.32 -16.08
CA ARG A 110 -5.77 -12.41 -14.70
C ARG A 110 -4.86 -11.59 -13.79
N GLN A 111 -5.33 -10.41 -13.41
CA GLN A 111 -4.67 -9.54 -12.45
C GLN A 111 -5.71 -9.06 -11.43
N SER A 112 -5.30 -8.96 -10.18
CA SER A 112 -6.06 -8.18 -9.21
C SER A 112 -5.74 -6.71 -9.47
N PRO A 113 -6.71 -5.85 -9.80
CA PRO A 113 -6.47 -4.42 -9.91
C PRO A 113 -6.28 -3.80 -8.52
N PRO A 114 -5.75 -2.56 -8.41
CA PRO A 114 -5.96 -1.77 -7.21
C PRO A 114 -7.46 -1.56 -6.98
N GLN A 115 -7.83 -1.15 -5.77
CA GLN A 115 -9.19 -0.86 -5.34
C GLN A 115 -9.41 0.65 -5.20
N ARG A 116 -10.68 1.07 -5.17
CA ARG A 116 -11.04 2.45 -4.84
C ARG A 116 -10.50 2.82 -3.46
N GLY A 117 -9.85 3.98 -3.36
CA GLY A 117 -9.23 4.51 -2.15
C GLY A 117 -7.77 4.10 -1.95
N ASP A 118 -7.22 3.29 -2.85
CA ASP A 118 -5.81 2.93 -2.86
C ASP A 118 -4.92 4.14 -3.13
N MET A 119 -3.82 4.26 -2.40
CA MET A 119 -2.71 5.10 -2.79
C MET A 119 -1.82 4.35 -3.77
N VAL A 120 -1.44 5.01 -4.85
CA VAL A 120 -0.58 4.45 -5.88
C VAL A 120 0.57 5.38 -6.19
N ALA A 121 1.72 4.79 -6.49
CA ALA A 121 2.85 5.46 -7.12
C ALA A 121 2.88 5.13 -8.61
N LEU A 122 2.85 6.17 -9.44
CA LEU A 122 3.11 6.09 -10.87
C LEU A 122 4.61 6.23 -11.08
N LEU A 123 5.25 5.15 -11.50
CA LEU A 123 6.67 5.06 -11.77
C LEU A 123 6.93 5.44 -13.23
N LEU A 124 7.32 6.69 -13.43
CA LEU A 124 7.68 7.25 -14.74
C LEU A 124 9.21 7.18 -14.93
N PRO A 125 9.73 7.31 -16.16
CA PRO A 125 11.16 7.11 -16.44
C PRO A 125 12.11 8.01 -15.64
N ASN A 126 11.63 9.17 -15.23
CA ASN A 126 12.42 10.26 -14.68
C ASN A 126 11.82 10.90 -13.41
N SER A 127 10.68 10.38 -12.94
CA SER A 127 9.92 10.91 -11.81
C SER A 127 9.02 9.81 -11.24
N VAL A 128 8.58 10.01 -9.99
CA VAL A 128 7.48 9.26 -9.40
C VAL A 128 6.36 10.24 -9.05
N LEU A 129 5.11 9.88 -9.36
CA LEU A 129 3.94 10.66 -8.99
C LEU A 129 3.04 9.86 -8.07
N ILE A 130 2.55 10.49 -7.02
CA ILE A 130 1.67 9.87 -6.04
C ILE A 130 0.23 10.28 -6.34
N ASN A 131 -0.67 9.32 -6.32
CA ASN A 131 -2.08 9.56 -6.60
C ASN A 131 -2.96 8.59 -5.80
N SER A 132 -4.27 8.82 -5.86
CA SER A 132 -5.28 7.92 -5.29
C SER A 132 -6.16 7.33 -6.39
N VAL A 133 -6.58 6.09 -6.23
CA VAL A 133 -7.56 5.45 -7.13
C VAL A 133 -8.97 5.86 -6.71
N VAL A 134 -9.72 6.51 -7.59
CA VAL A 134 -11.11 6.92 -7.31
C VAL A 134 -12.14 5.95 -7.87
N ALA A 135 -11.81 5.23 -8.95
CA ALA A 135 -12.69 4.24 -9.55
C ALA A 135 -11.89 3.19 -10.33
N VAL A 136 -12.48 2.01 -10.44
CA VAL A 136 -11.93 0.89 -11.21
C VAL A 136 -13.06 0.24 -11.99
N ALA A 137 -12.95 0.22 -13.31
CA ALA A 137 -13.94 -0.34 -14.22
C ALA A 137 -13.25 -1.36 -15.13
N GLY A 138 -13.35 -2.64 -14.76
CA GLY A 138 -12.60 -3.72 -15.42
C GLY A 138 -11.09 -3.48 -15.33
N ARG A 139 -10.46 -3.19 -16.47
CA ARG A 139 -9.02 -2.89 -16.57
C ARG A 139 -8.68 -1.41 -16.48
N ILE A 140 -9.68 -0.52 -16.43
CA ILE A 140 -9.47 0.92 -16.41
C ILE A 140 -9.43 1.39 -14.96
N ILE A 141 -8.34 2.06 -14.59
CA ILE A 141 -8.15 2.70 -13.30
C ILE A 141 -8.30 4.20 -13.51
N THR A 142 -9.14 4.84 -12.70
CA THR A 142 -9.28 6.29 -12.67
C THR A 142 -8.60 6.84 -11.42
N LEU A 143 -7.74 7.83 -11.63
CA LEU A 143 -6.96 8.52 -10.62
C LEU A 143 -7.68 9.79 -10.15
N GLN A 144 -7.41 10.20 -8.92
CA GLN A 144 -7.99 11.40 -8.32
C GLN A 144 -7.50 12.64 -9.04
N ASP A 145 -6.18 12.80 -9.11
CA ASP A 145 -5.54 13.98 -9.67
C ASP A 145 -5.11 13.74 -11.12
N PRO A 146 -5.22 14.75 -12.01
CA PRO A 146 -4.70 14.66 -13.36
C PRO A 146 -3.17 14.55 -13.33
N CYS A 147 -2.64 13.75 -14.25
CA CYS A 147 -1.23 13.46 -14.42
C CYS A 147 -0.85 13.75 -15.89
N PRO A 148 -0.33 14.96 -16.19
CA PRO A 148 0.06 15.36 -17.55
C PRO A 148 1.07 14.42 -18.21
N ASP A 149 1.91 13.79 -17.40
CA ASP A 149 2.90 12.84 -17.88
C ASP A 149 2.27 11.56 -18.47
N ILE A 150 1.00 11.24 -18.16
CA ILE A 150 0.30 10.11 -18.78
C ILE A 150 0.11 10.35 -20.28
N GLU A 151 -0.25 11.56 -20.70
CA GLU A 151 -0.48 11.88 -22.11
C GLU A 151 0.82 11.87 -22.90
N GLN A 152 1.90 12.44 -22.35
CA GLN A 152 3.23 12.37 -22.96
C GLN A 152 3.72 10.92 -23.17
N HIS A 153 3.25 10.01 -22.33
CA HIS A 153 3.56 8.58 -22.38
C HIS A 153 2.71 7.81 -23.39
N LYS A 154 1.45 8.23 -23.59
CA LYS A 154 0.54 7.68 -24.61
C LYS A 154 1.12 7.85 -26.01
N ASP A 155 1.58 9.05 -26.33
CA ASP A 155 2.14 9.37 -27.65
C ASP A 155 3.44 8.61 -27.95
N LYS A 156 4.16 8.22 -26.90
CA LYS A 156 5.43 7.48 -27.00
C LYS A 156 5.28 5.97 -26.81
N ARG A 157 4.05 5.44 -26.67
CA ARG A 157 3.74 4.03 -26.32
C ARG A 157 4.60 3.49 -25.16
N ARG A 158 4.85 4.31 -24.15
CA ARG A 158 5.70 3.93 -23.01
C ARG A 158 4.82 3.45 -21.86
N SER A 159 5.06 2.22 -21.39
CA SER A 159 4.37 1.68 -20.21
C SER A 159 4.68 2.51 -18.96
N ILE A 160 3.67 2.73 -18.13
CA ILE A 160 3.76 3.39 -16.83
C ILE A 160 3.75 2.30 -15.77
N GLY A 161 4.76 2.26 -14.90
CA GLY A 161 4.71 1.38 -13.74
C GLY A 161 3.68 1.91 -12.74
N LEU A 162 2.80 1.06 -12.24
CA LEU A 162 1.87 1.39 -11.17
C LEU A 162 2.19 0.51 -9.98
N LEU A 163 2.42 1.12 -8.83
CA LEU A 163 2.74 0.42 -7.59
C LEU A 163 1.72 0.80 -6.52
N ASN A 164 1.10 -0.19 -5.89
CA ASN A 164 0.26 0.06 -4.73
C ASN A 164 1.12 0.39 -3.49
N ILE A 165 0.83 1.49 -2.80
CA ILE A 165 1.61 1.98 -1.66
C ILE A 165 0.74 2.25 -0.44
N ASP A 166 1.38 2.34 0.73
CA ASP A 166 0.72 2.79 1.97
C ASP A 166 0.55 4.32 1.94
N ARG A 167 -0.43 4.86 2.68
CA ARG A 167 -0.48 6.31 2.92
C ARG A 167 0.72 6.80 3.70
N GLU A 168 1.21 6.01 4.66
CA GLU A 168 2.47 6.29 5.36
C GLU A 168 3.68 5.75 4.57
N HIS A 169 3.76 6.11 3.29
CA HIS A 169 4.90 5.77 2.45
C HIS A 169 6.15 6.59 2.77
N HIS A 170 6.06 7.56 3.68
CA HIS A 170 7.16 8.46 4.03
C HIS A 170 8.24 7.78 4.88
N GLY A 171 9.50 8.19 4.71
CA GLY A 171 10.63 7.69 5.47
C GLY A 171 11.97 8.27 5.02
N ASP A 172 13.07 7.67 5.47
CA ASP A 172 14.41 8.24 5.29
C ASP A 172 15.17 7.71 4.07
N PHE A 173 14.47 7.17 3.07
CA PHE A 173 15.09 6.64 1.86
C PHE A 173 14.80 7.52 0.64
N ALA A 174 15.69 7.40 -0.35
CA ALA A 174 15.56 7.99 -1.66
C ALA A 174 15.94 7.00 -2.75
N LEU A 175 15.17 7.00 -3.82
CA LEU A 175 15.37 6.19 -5.00
C LEU A 175 16.06 7.03 -6.09
N TRP A 176 17.17 6.50 -6.59
CA TRP A 176 18.02 7.13 -7.57
C TRP A 176 18.11 6.28 -8.84
N ARG A 177 18.33 6.96 -9.97
CA ARG A 177 18.66 6.35 -11.25
C ARG A 177 20.05 6.79 -11.68
N HIS A 178 20.91 5.83 -11.97
CA HIS A 178 22.22 6.01 -12.58
C HIS A 178 22.12 5.90 -14.10
N GLY A 179 22.74 6.86 -14.79
CA GLY A 179 23.02 6.78 -16.22
C GLY A 179 24.13 5.77 -16.54
N ASN A 180 24.33 5.50 -17.82
CA ASN A 180 25.41 4.63 -18.31
C ASN A 180 26.79 5.30 -18.20
N SER A 181 26.86 6.61 -17.96
CA SER A 181 28.09 7.35 -17.65
C SER A 181 28.10 7.71 -16.16
N ASN A 182 29.25 7.53 -15.51
CA ASN A 182 29.44 7.61 -14.04
C ASN A 182 29.00 8.94 -13.39
N ASP A 183 28.72 9.99 -14.17
CA ASP A 183 28.39 11.33 -13.64
C ASP A 183 26.90 11.67 -13.55
N HIS A 184 26.01 10.91 -14.19
CA HIS A 184 24.59 11.30 -14.24
C HIS A 184 23.75 10.44 -13.28
N THR A 185 23.74 10.84 -12.02
CA THR A 185 22.83 10.28 -11.01
C THR A 185 21.62 11.21 -10.83
N ARG A 186 20.41 10.69 -11.05
CA ARG A 186 19.16 11.46 -10.96
C ARG A 186 18.31 10.95 -9.80
N LEU A 187 17.85 11.87 -8.95
CA LEU A 187 16.86 11.57 -7.93
C LEU A 187 15.48 11.35 -8.59
N LEU A 188 14.84 10.21 -8.30
CA LEU A 188 13.50 9.90 -8.79
C LEU A 188 12.42 10.16 -7.73
N TRP A 189 12.71 9.78 -6.49
CA TRP A 189 11.77 9.86 -5.39
C TRP A 189 12.53 9.93 -4.06
N CYS A 190 12.26 10.93 -3.23
CA CYS A 190 12.85 11.08 -1.91
C CYS A 190 11.80 11.00 -0.80
N GLY A 191 12.26 10.76 0.42
CA GLY A 191 11.42 10.79 1.61
C GLY A 191 10.50 9.58 1.68
N ILE A 192 10.97 8.39 1.26
CA ILE A 192 10.18 7.16 1.24
C ILE A 192 10.63 6.15 2.29
N ASN A 193 9.70 5.30 2.74
CA ASN A 193 10.03 4.17 3.58
C ASN A 193 10.73 3.06 2.76
N GLN A 194 11.44 2.19 3.46
CA GLN A 194 12.25 1.14 2.84
C GLN A 194 11.42 0.16 2.00
N ALA A 195 10.26 -0.27 2.49
CA ALA A 195 9.43 -1.27 1.82
C ALA A 195 8.90 -0.76 0.47
N THR A 196 8.36 0.46 0.45
CA THR A 196 7.90 1.13 -0.76
C THR A 196 9.07 1.39 -1.71
N GLY A 197 10.22 1.84 -1.19
CA GLY A 197 11.41 2.06 -1.99
C GLY A 197 11.96 0.80 -2.68
N LEU A 198 12.00 -0.33 -1.96
CA LEU A 198 12.43 -1.61 -2.52
C LEU A 198 11.47 -2.11 -3.60
N ALA A 199 10.16 -2.00 -3.37
CA ALA A 199 9.15 -2.37 -4.35
C ALA A 199 9.25 -1.49 -5.62
N ALA A 200 9.45 -0.18 -5.47
CA ALA A 200 9.66 0.73 -6.59
C ALA A 200 10.95 0.41 -7.36
N GLN A 201 12.07 0.16 -6.66
CA GLN A 201 13.33 -0.24 -7.27
C GLN A 201 13.18 -1.52 -8.11
N ALA A 202 12.51 -2.54 -7.55
CA ALA A 202 12.25 -3.80 -8.25
C ALA A 202 11.39 -3.58 -9.51
N ALA A 203 10.34 -2.78 -9.41
CA ALA A 203 9.48 -2.44 -10.55
C ALA A 203 10.23 -1.72 -11.68
N TYR A 204 11.10 -0.76 -11.35
CA TYR A 204 11.93 -0.07 -12.33
C TYR A 204 12.94 -0.99 -13.03
N ARG A 205 13.61 -1.87 -12.28
CA ARG A 205 14.55 -2.85 -12.84
C ARG A 205 13.85 -3.81 -13.80
N HIS A 206 12.66 -4.29 -13.43
CA HIS A 206 11.85 -5.16 -14.28
C HIS A 206 11.38 -4.45 -15.56
N ALA A 207 11.06 -3.16 -15.51
CA ALA A 207 10.60 -2.41 -16.68
C ALA A 207 11.73 -2.06 -17.66
N SER A 208 12.97 -1.91 -17.17
CA SER A 208 14.09 -1.39 -17.94
C SER A 208 15.17 -2.42 -18.31
N HIS A 209 15.15 -3.61 -17.70
CA HIS A 209 16.24 -4.60 -17.76
C HIS A 209 17.63 -4.01 -17.41
N ARG A 210 17.66 -2.97 -16.57
CA ARG A 210 18.90 -2.28 -16.16
C ARG A 210 19.00 -2.22 -14.65
N ASP A 211 20.21 -2.45 -14.13
CA ASP A 211 20.52 -2.38 -12.70
C ASP A 211 20.77 -0.96 -12.18
N GLY A 212 20.62 0.05 -13.02
CA GLY A 212 20.89 1.45 -12.71
C GLY A 212 19.95 2.10 -11.67
N TYR A 213 19.14 1.35 -10.93
CA TYR A 213 18.26 1.89 -9.89
C TYR A 213 18.77 1.51 -8.52
N GLN A 214 18.96 2.50 -7.65
CA GLN A 214 19.49 2.32 -6.29
C GLN A 214 18.62 3.02 -5.25
N LEU A 215 18.17 2.26 -4.26
CA LEU A 215 17.57 2.80 -3.05
C LEU A 215 18.71 3.12 -2.05
N ARG A 216 18.73 4.33 -1.51
CA ARG A 216 19.72 4.79 -0.53
C ARG A 216 19.02 5.44 0.65
N LYS A 217 19.61 5.33 1.84
CA LYS A 217 19.15 6.09 3.01
C LYS A 217 19.75 7.50 2.94
N LEU A 218 18.97 8.52 3.28
CA LEU A 218 19.31 9.94 3.08
C LEU A 218 20.41 10.45 4.04
N ASN A 219 20.56 9.82 5.21
CA ASN A 219 21.51 10.20 6.25
C ASN A 219 22.55 9.09 6.46
N SER A 220 23.19 8.60 5.40
CA SER A 220 24.16 7.49 5.44
C SER A 220 25.41 7.81 4.67
#